data_AF-A0A960DY73-F1
#
_entry.id   AF-A0A960DY73-F1
#
_cell.length_a   1.000
_cell.length_b   1.000
_cell.length_c   1.000
_cell.angle_alpha   90.00
_cell.angle_beta   90.00
_cell.angle_gamma   90.00
#
_symmetry.space_group_name_H-M   'P 1'
#
loop_
_entity.id
_entity.type
_entity.pdbx_description
1 polymer ?
#
loop_
_entity_poly.entity_id
_entity_poly.type
_entity_poly.pdbx_seq_one_letter_code
_entity_poly.pdbx_strand_id
1 'polypeptide(L)'
;MDATDDTAGRSSHREDLDEDGALDSTVTTSTRHTDHSGTHPGDDLEVTTTEEVDLDGDGDADVTSTTTTTYLDRDHDGVVDEIHETTITRTDLDGDGVDDIVDIVASTSRDVDGDGTFEVVDQWEATGIDLDGDGRIEGDEITVTHVVDPEHPHPHEHVHDDDGDA
;
A
#
# COMPACT_ATOMS: atom_id res chain seq x y z
N MET A 1 -37.29 2.16 4.85
CA MET A 1 -36.49 2.26 3.63
C MET A 1 -35.08 2.40 4.13
N ASP A 2 -34.39 1.28 4.22
CA ASP A 2 -33.06 1.17 4.81
C ASP A 2 -32.16 0.73 3.67
N ALA A 3 -31.39 1.67 3.14
CA ALA A 3 -30.46 1.46 2.05
C ALA A 3 -29.07 1.77 2.59
N THR A 4 -28.49 0.79 3.28
CA THR A 4 -27.03 0.67 3.34
C THR A 4 -26.63 -0.26 2.21
N ASP A 5 -26.55 0.30 1.01
CA ASP A 5 -25.82 -0.31 -0.10
C ASP A 5 -24.34 -0.11 0.22
N ASP A 6 -23.85 -0.98 1.10
CA ASP A 6 -22.44 -1.08 1.47
C ASP A 6 -21.82 -2.00 0.41
N THR A 7 -21.40 -1.43 -0.72
CA THR A 7 -20.67 -2.15 -1.78
C THR A 7 -19.21 -2.43 -1.39
N ALA A 8 -18.95 -2.65 -0.10
CA ALA A 8 -17.67 -3.11 0.38
C ALA A 8 -17.53 -4.61 0.15
N GLY A 9 -16.67 -5.01 -0.78
CA GLY A 9 -16.34 -6.41 -1.01
C GLY A 9 -15.36 -6.89 0.04
N ARG A 10 -15.74 -7.86 0.87
CA ARG A 10 -14.83 -8.51 1.84
C ARG A 10 -14.66 -9.98 1.51
N SER A 11 -13.41 -10.43 1.44
CA SER A 11 -13.04 -11.84 1.28
C SER A 11 -11.94 -12.21 2.26
N SER A 12 -11.99 -13.42 2.81
CA SER A 12 -10.95 -13.95 3.68
C SER A 12 -10.54 -15.35 3.22
N HIS A 13 -9.23 -15.63 3.24
CA HIS A 13 -8.62 -16.94 3.08
C HIS A 13 -7.90 -17.33 4.37
N ARG A 14 -7.91 -18.61 4.73
CA ARG A 14 -7.29 -19.13 5.96
C ARG A 14 -6.61 -20.46 5.65
N GLU A 15 -5.43 -20.66 6.21
CA GLU A 15 -4.61 -21.86 6.05
C GLU A 15 -4.28 -22.45 7.43
N ASP A 16 -4.33 -23.78 7.50
CA ASP A 16 -3.94 -24.66 8.62
C ASP A 16 -3.17 -25.82 7.93
N LEU A 17 -1.87 -25.64 7.79
CA LEU A 17 -0.93 -26.44 7.03
C LEU A 17 -0.49 -27.69 7.78
N ASP A 18 -0.39 -27.62 9.10
CA ASP A 18 0.07 -28.72 9.94
C ASP A 18 -1.09 -29.54 10.57
N GLU A 19 -2.34 -29.12 10.34
CA GLU A 19 -3.59 -29.76 10.76
C GLU A 19 -3.71 -29.90 12.29
N ASP A 20 -3.07 -29.01 13.06
CA ASP A 20 -3.11 -29.04 14.52
C ASP A 20 -4.36 -28.34 15.12
N GLY A 21 -5.05 -27.55 14.28
CA GLY A 21 -6.28 -26.84 14.61
C GLY A 21 -6.08 -25.36 15.00
N ALA A 22 -4.84 -24.87 15.06
CA ALA A 22 -4.48 -23.45 14.96
C ALA A 22 -4.44 -23.03 13.47
N LEU A 23 -4.42 -21.71 13.19
CA LEU A 23 -4.34 -21.20 11.82
C LEU A 23 -2.94 -20.63 11.61
N ASP A 24 -2.14 -21.18 10.70
CA ASP A 24 -0.82 -20.63 10.40
C ASP A 24 -0.91 -19.29 9.67
N SER A 25 -1.97 -19.08 8.89
CA SER A 25 -2.09 -17.87 8.07
C SER A 25 -3.54 -17.46 7.78
N THR A 26 -3.79 -16.15 7.84
CA THR A 26 -5.06 -15.55 7.43
C THR A 26 -4.81 -14.35 6.51
N VAL A 27 -5.48 -14.34 5.36
CA VAL A 27 -5.47 -13.20 4.42
C VAL A 27 -6.87 -12.64 4.31
N THR A 28 -7.04 -11.36 4.61
CA THR A 28 -8.32 -10.65 4.47
C THR A 28 -8.17 -9.48 3.51
N THR A 29 -8.96 -9.48 2.44
CA THR A 29 -9.05 -8.37 1.49
C THR A 29 -10.40 -7.68 1.65
N SER A 30 -10.38 -6.35 1.78
CA SER A 30 -11.56 -5.48 1.82
C SER A 30 -11.44 -4.40 0.75
N THR A 31 -12.49 -4.17 -0.01
CA THR A 31 -12.60 -3.06 -0.95
C THR A 31 -13.64 -2.06 -0.46
N ARG A 32 -13.42 -0.76 -0.68
CA ARG A 32 -14.40 0.30 -0.41
C ARG A 32 -14.27 1.43 -1.42
N HIS A 33 -15.38 2.03 -1.82
CA HIS A 33 -15.37 3.29 -2.55
C HIS A 33 -15.29 4.46 -1.56
N THR A 34 -14.41 5.41 -1.82
CA THR A 34 -14.09 6.49 -0.86
C THR A 34 -15.00 7.72 -1.00
N ASP A 35 -15.67 7.88 -2.14
CA ASP A 35 -16.64 8.95 -2.40
C ASP A 35 -18.06 8.40 -2.62
N HIS A 36 -18.87 8.45 -1.56
CA HIS A 36 -20.27 8.03 -1.58
C HIS A 36 -21.22 8.97 -2.36
N SER A 37 -20.80 9.56 -3.50
CA SER A 37 -21.74 10.30 -4.34
C SER A 37 -22.53 9.38 -5.27
N GLY A 38 -22.03 8.18 -5.60
CA GLY A 38 -22.77 7.16 -6.37
C GLY A 38 -23.39 7.65 -7.67
N THR A 39 -22.82 8.70 -8.28
CA THR A 39 -23.42 9.39 -9.43
C THR A 39 -22.49 9.43 -10.65
N HIS A 40 -21.21 9.09 -10.52
CA HIS A 40 -20.23 9.21 -11.60
C HIS A 40 -19.47 7.88 -11.80
N PRO A 41 -19.22 7.45 -13.04
CA PRO A 41 -18.13 6.52 -13.33
C PRO A 41 -16.81 7.21 -12.91
N GLY A 42 -15.94 6.53 -12.15
CA GLY A 42 -14.69 7.13 -11.67
C GLY A 42 -14.57 7.35 -10.16
N ASP A 43 -15.41 6.69 -9.35
CA ASP A 43 -15.32 6.79 -7.89
C ASP A 43 -13.97 6.22 -7.38
N ASP A 44 -13.33 6.93 -6.45
CA ASP A 44 -12.07 6.52 -5.80
C ASP A 44 -12.23 5.13 -5.17
N LEU A 45 -11.24 4.26 -5.34
CA LEU A 45 -11.27 2.89 -4.81
C LEU A 45 -10.14 2.70 -3.81
N GLU A 46 -10.47 2.25 -2.60
CA GLU A 46 -9.50 1.74 -1.65
C GLU A 46 -9.62 0.23 -1.52
N VAL A 47 -8.48 -0.46 -1.61
CA VAL A 47 -8.31 -1.88 -1.35
C VAL A 47 -7.38 -2.02 -0.16
N THR A 48 -7.79 -2.73 0.87
CA THR A 48 -6.94 -3.10 2.00
C THR A 48 -6.82 -4.60 2.06
N THR A 49 -5.59 -5.11 2.05
CA THR A 49 -5.26 -6.51 2.28
C THR A 49 -4.46 -6.61 3.57
N THR A 50 -4.92 -7.45 4.49
CA THR A 50 -4.23 -7.78 5.73
C THR A 50 -3.84 -9.26 5.68
N GLU A 51 -2.58 -9.54 5.95
CA GLU A 51 -2.01 -10.88 6.05
C GLU A 51 -1.47 -11.06 7.47
N GLU A 52 -1.89 -12.13 8.12
CA GLU A 52 -1.50 -12.50 9.48
C GLU A 52 -0.86 -13.89 9.40
N VAL A 53 0.32 -14.06 10.01
CA VAL A 53 1.06 -15.32 10.05
C VAL A 53 1.39 -15.66 11.49
N ASP A 54 1.03 -16.87 11.90
CA ASP A 54 1.34 -17.51 13.17
C ASP A 54 2.37 -18.62 12.88
N LEU A 55 3.62 -18.42 13.31
CA LEU A 55 4.77 -19.29 13.06
C LEU A 55 4.96 -20.33 14.15
N ASP A 56 4.43 -20.11 15.34
CA ASP A 56 4.63 -20.99 16.50
C ASP A 56 3.38 -21.80 16.91
N GLY A 57 2.22 -21.46 16.32
CA GLY A 57 0.95 -22.16 16.44
C GLY A 57 0.22 -21.86 17.75
N ASP A 58 0.56 -20.78 18.44
CA ASP A 58 -0.09 -20.42 19.71
C ASP A 58 -1.45 -19.72 19.54
N GLY A 59 -1.78 -19.34 18.29
CA GLY A 59 -3.02 -18.70 17.88
C GLY A 59 -2.97 -17.17 17.85
N ASP A 60 -1.84 -16.56 18.22
CA ASP A 60 -1.54 -15.14 18.04
C ASP A 60 -0.60 -14.97 16.82
N ALA A 61 -0.73 -13.86 16.09
CA ALA A 61 0.03 -13.65 14.86
C ALA A 61 1.41 -13.03 15.15
N ASP A 62 2.48 -13.75 14.84
CA ASP A 62 3.86 -13.24 14.90
C ASP A 62 4.11 -12.15 13.85
N VAL A 63 3.49 -12.26 12.67
CA VAL A 63 3.67 -11.28 11.59
C VAL A 63 2.32 -10.78 11.11
N THR A 64 2.15 -9.46 11.11
CA THR A 64 0.99 -8.80 10.51
C THR A 64 1.44 -7.83 9.44
N SER A 65 1.07 -8.09 8.19
CA SER A 65 1.24 -7.18 7.06
C SER A 65 -0.09 -6.57 6.67
N THR A 66 -0.15 -5.26 6.47
CA THR A 66 -1.33 -4.58 5.92
C THR A 66 -0.92 -3.68 4.77
N THR A 67 -1.43 -4.00 3.58
CA THR A 67 -1.30 -3.18 2.38
C THR A 67 -2.60 -2.47 2.10
N THR A 68 -2.56 -1.14 2.07
CA THR A 68 -3.65 -0.29 1.62
C THR A 68 -3.27 0.37 0.30
N THR A 69 -4.05 0.12 -0.74
CA THR A 69 -3.92 0.72 -2.07
C THR A 69 -5.13 1.60 -2.35
N THR A 70 -4.93 2.87 -2.66
CA THR A 70 -5.96 3.82 -3.08
C THR A 70 -5.74 4.19 -4.53
N TYR A 71 -6.75 3.95 -5.36
CA TYR A 71 -6.83 4.39 -6.74
C TYR A 71 -7.67 5.67 -6.79
N LEU A 72 -7.11 6.73 -7.32
CA LEU A 72 -7.77 8.03 -7.45
C LEU A 72 -8.01 8.37 -8.91
N ASP A 73 -9.24 8.76 -9.22
CA ASP A 73 -9.63 9.35 -10.50
C ASP A 73 -10.05 10.80 -10.19
N ARG A 74 -9.16 11.75 -10.50
CA ARG A 74 -9.26 13.14 -10.04
C ARG A 74 -10.16 13.97 -10.94
N ASP A 75 -10.36 13.54 -12.18
CA ASP A 75 -11.21 14.22 -13.15
C ASP A 75 -12.56 13.51 -13.41
N HIS A 76 -12.76 12.35 -12.78
CA HIS A 76 -13.94 11.49 -12.84
C HIS A 76 -14.30 11.07 -14.28
N ASP A 77 -13.29 10.76 -15.09
CA ASP A 77 -13.50 10.26 -16.45
C ASP A 77 -13.61 8.72 -16.54
N GLY A 78 -13.40 8.03 -15.41
CA GLY A 78 -13.41 6.58 -15.28
C GLY A 78 -12.02 5.94 -15.45
N VAL A 79 -10.97 6.73 -15.57
CA VAL A 79 -9.57 6.30 -15.64
C VAL A 79 -8.85 6.72 -14.37
N VAL A 80 -8.05 5.83 -13.80
CA VAL A 80 -7.24 6.16 -12.62
C VAL A 80 -6.15 7.15 -13.03
N ASP A 81 -5.99 8.21 -12.26
CA ASP A 81 -4.92 9.20 -12.41
C ASP A 81 -3.72 8.90 -11.50
N GLU A 82 -3.98 8.44 -10.28
CA GLU A 82 -2.98 8.34 -9.22
C GLU A 82 -3.24 7.10 -8.36
N ILE A 83 -2.16 6.43 -7.94
CA ILE A 83 -2.21 5.27 -7.06
C ILE A 83 -1.34 5.57 -5.84
N HIS A 84 -1.93 5.50 -4.66
CA HIS A 84 -1.21 5.48 -3.40
C HIS A 84 -1.18 4.06 -2.85
N GLU A 85 -0.01 3.56 -2.50
CA GLU A 85 0.13 2.27 -1.83
C GLU A 85 0.91 2.46 -0.54
N THR A 86 0.43 1.87 0.55
CA THR A 86 1.14 1.81 1.83
C THR A 86 1.07 0.41 2.38
N THR A 87 2.23 -0.21 2.58
CA THR A 87 2.38 -1.51 3.24
C THR A 87 3.02 -1.29 4.59
N ILE A 88 2.40 -1.83 5.64
CA ILE A 88 2.92 -1.83 7.01
C ILE A 88 3.09 -3.28 7.43
N THR A 89 4.32 -3.70 7.69
CA THR A 89 4.63 -5.01 8.26
C THR A 89 5.04 -4.84 9.70
N ARG A 90 4.44 -5.64 10.58
CA ARG A 90 4.76 -5.74 12.00
C ARG A 90 5.20 -7.15 12.30
N THR A 91 6.22 -7.28 13.14
CA THR A 91 6.74 -8.57 13.56
C THR A 91 6.99 -8.57 15.06
N ASP A 92 6.40 -9.53 15.74
CA ASP A 92 6.66 -9.93 17.12
C ASP A 92 7.40 -11.28 17.07
N LEU A 93 8.68 -11.30 17.42
CA LEU A 93 9.54 -12.49 17.32
C LEU A 93 9.56 -13.32 18.60
N ASP A 94 9.10 -12.76 19.72
CA ASP A 94 9.14 -13.41 21.03
C ASP A 94 7.76 -13.72 21.63
N GLY A 95 6.69 -13.29 20.94
CA GLY A 95 5.30 -13.61 21.23
C GLY A 95 4.78 -12.89 22.47
N ASP A 96 5.38 -11.76 22.85
CA ASP A 96 4.95 -11.01 24.05
C ASP A 96 3.80 -10.01 23.79
N GLY A 97 3.41 -9.88 22.52
CA GLY A 97 2.38 -8.98 22.02
C GLY A 97 2.87 -7.57 21.69
N VAL A 98 4.19 -7.36 21.64
CA VAL A 98 4.84 -6.10 21.27
C VAL A 98 5.65 -6.28 19.99
N ASP A 99 5.45 -5.35 19.03
CA ASP A 99 6.18 -5.40 17.77
C ASP A 99 7.68 -5.12 17.98
N ASP A 100 8.53 -6.11 17.71
CA ASP A 100 9.99 -5.96 17.64
C ASP A 100 10.42 -5.16 16.41
N ILE A 101 9.73 -5.37 15.29
CA ILE A 101 10.08 -4.77 14.00
C ILE A 101 8.82 -4.20 13.37
N VAL A 102 8.92 -2.95 12.90
CA VAL A 102 7.89 -2.30 12.10
C VAL A 102 8.51 -1.75 10.82
N ASP A 103 8.07 -2.27 9.68
CA ASP A 103 8.47 -1.81 8.36
C ASP A 103 7.30 -1.12 7.66
N ILE A 104 7.55 0.04 7.07
CA ILE A 104 6.56 0.84 6.35
C ILE A 104 7.12 1.20 5.00
N VAL A 105 6.43 0.78 3.93
CA VAL A 105 6.72 1.20 2.56
C VAL A 105 5.52 1.97 2.04
N ALA A 106 5.72 3.21 1.64
CA ALA A 106 4.69 4.04 1.03
C ALA A 106 5.15 4.49 -0.36
N SER A 107 4.29 4.39 -1.37
CA SER A 107 4.58 4.85 -2.72
C SER A 107 3.40 5.59 -3.34
N THR A 108 3.73 6.52 -4.23
CA THR A 108 2.79 7.23 -5.09
C THR A 108 3.17 6.97 -6.54
N SER A 109 2.22 6.54 -7.34
CA SER A 109 2.40 6.31 -8.78
C SER A 109 1.43 7.14 -9.60
N ARG A 110 1.88 7.63 -10.75
CA ARG A 110 1.10 8.45 -11.69
C ARG A 110 1.51 8.15 -13.13
N ASP A 111 0.57 8.22 -14.07
CA ASP A 111 0.88 8.31 -15.50
C ASP A 111 1.24 9.77 -15.84
N VAL A 112 2.55 10.09 -15.88
CA VAL A 112 3.00 11.48 -16.03
C VAL A 112 3.02 11.92 -17.49
N ASP A 113 3.24 11.01 -18.42
CA ASP A 113 3.38 11.31 -19.85
C ASP A 113 2.12 10.99 -20.68
N GLY A 114 1.11 10.38 -20.07
CA GLY A 114 -0.20 10.10 -20.65
C GLY A 114 -0.19 8.89 -21.59
N ASP A 115 0.75 7.96 -21.43
CA ASP A 115 0.87 6.76 -22.27
C ASP A 115 0.03 5.56 -21.77
N GLY A 116 -0.59 5.69 -20.59
CA GLY A 116 -1.38 4.67 -19.92
C GLY A 116 -0.57 3.77 -18.97
N THR A 117 0.70 4.08 -18.73
CA THR A 117 1.56 3.39 -17.77
C THR A 117 1.77 4.28 -16.54
N PHE A 118 1.77 3.68 -15.36
CA PHE A 118 2.06 4.40 -14.12
C PHE A 118 3.55 4.33 -13.79
N GLU A 119 4.16 5.47 -13.50
CA GLU A 119 5.49 5.56 -12.90
C GLU A 119 5.38 5.85 -11.40
N VAL A 120 6.27 5.25 -10.60
CA VAL A 120 6.45 5.64 -9.20
C VAL A 120 7.11 7.02 -9.18
N VAL A 121 6.38 8.02 -8.68
CA VAL A 121 6.85 9.41 -8.60
C VAL A 121 7.39 9.76 -7.21
N ASP A 122 7.02 8.98 -6.20
CA ASP A 122 7.47 9.16 -4.82
C ASP A 122 7.42 7.82 -4.07
N GLN A 123 8.42 7.55 -3.23
CA GLN A 123 8.48 6.32 -2.44
C GLN A 123 9.35 6.53 -1.20
N TRP A 124 8.82 6.13 -0.05
CA TRP A 124 9.47 6.19 1.24
C TRP A 124 9.44 4.81 1.89
N GLU A 125 10.52 4.48 2.57
CA GLU A 125 10.67 3.27 3.37
C GLU A 125 11.09 3.69 4.77
N ALA A 126 10.45 3.15 5.80
CA ALA A 126 10.81 3.37 7.19
C ALA A 126 10.81 2.04 7.93
N THR A 127 11.96 1.70 8.51
CA THR A 127 12.11 0.49 9.32
C THR A 127 12.49 0.88 10.74
N GLY A 128 11.68 0.48 11.70
CA GLY A 128 11.97 0.55 13.14
C GLY A 128 12.28 -0.84 13.69
N ILE A 129 13.26 -0.94 14.57
CA ILE A 129 13.66 -2.19 15.24
C ILE A 129 13.88 -1.88 16.72
N ASP A 130 13.15 -2.53 17.63
CA ASP A 130 13.42 -2.45 19.07
C ASP A 130 14.76 -3.15 19.38
N LEU A 131 15.83 -2.37 19.47
CA LEU A 131 17.20 -2.88 19.62
C LEU A 131 17.54 -3.18 21.08
N ASP A 132 16.86 -2.55 22.03
CA ASP A 132 17.14 -2.70 23.45
C ASP A 132 16.13 -3.59 24.20
N GLY A 133 15.02 -3.93 23.53
CA GLY A 133 14.00 -4.87 23.99
C GLY A 133 13.16 -4.30 25.13
N ASP A 134 12.91 -2.99 25.13
CA ASP A 134 12.10 -2.34 26.16
C ASP A 134 10.59 -2.28 25.82
N GLY A 135 10.24 -2.75 24.62
CA GLY A 135 8.89 -2.82 24.09
C GLY A 135 8.45 -1.51 23.42
N ARG A 136 9.40 -0.67 22.98
CA ARG A 136 9.12 0.58 22.27
C ARG A 136 10.17 0.87 21.21
N ILE A 137 9.68 1.14 20.01
CA ILE A 137 10.54 1.66 18.93
C ILE A 137 10.69 3.18 19.08
N GLU A 138 11.93 3.61 19.21
CA GLU A 138 12.30 4.99 19.47
C GLU A 138 12.93 5.67 18.26
N GLY A 139 13.09 7.00 18.32
CA GLY A 139 13.49 7.78 17.15
C GLY A 139 14.87 7.41 16.60
N ASP A 140 15.80 6.98 17.45
CA ASP A 140 17.13 6.51 17.07
C ASP A 140 17.19 5.04 16.62
N GLU A 141 16.07 4.34 16.74
CA GLU A 141 15.87 2.97 16.28
C GLU A 141 15.14 2.90 14.93
N ILE A 142 14.77 4.07 14.39
CA ILE A 142 14.09 4.21 13.11
C ILE A 142 15.08 4.66 12.03
N THR A 143 15.09 3.92 10.93
CA THR A 143 15.77 4.30 9.69
C THR A 143 14.72 4.68 8.64
N VAL A 144 14.85 5.87 8.05
CA VAL A 144 13.97 6.32 6.95
C VAL A 144 14.80 6.52 5.69
N THR A 145 14.33 5.95 4.59
CA THR A 145 14.91 6.09 3.26
C THR A 145 13.86 6.68 2.32
N HIS A 146 14.26 7.68 1.54
CA HIS A 146 13.48 8.19 0.42
C HIS A 146 14.10 7.62 -0.86
N VAL A 147 13.32 6.89 -1.64
CA VAL A 147 13.82 6.05 -2.74
C VAL A 147 13.82 6.81 -4.08
N VAL A 148 13.10 7.93 -4.20
CA VAL A 148 12.90 8.62 -5.49
C VAL A 148 13.53 10.02 -5.50
N ASP A 149 14.63 10.15 -6.24
CA ASP A 149 15.34 11.40 -6.56
C ASP A 149 14.82 11.99 -7.90
N PRO A 150 14.77 13.32 -8.09
CA PRO A 150 13.97 14.00 -9.10
C PRO A 150 14.70 14.09 -10.44
N GLU A 151 14.68 13.03 -11.24
CA GLU A 151 15.00 13.14 -12.67
C GLU A 151 13.85 12.58 -13.50
N HIS A 152 12.81 13.41 -13.66
CA HIS A 152 12.14 13.52 -14.94
C HIS A 152 13.08 14.27 -15.90
N PRO A 153 13.84 13.62 -16.79
CA PRO A 153 14.20 14.30 -18.02
C PRO A 153 12.91 14.41 -18.83
N HIS A 154 12.17 15.50 -18.65
CA HIS A 154 11.35 15.99 -19.75
C HIS A 154 12.31 16.21 -20.94
N PRO A 155 12.14 15.56 -22.10
CA PRO A 155 12.70 16.13 -23.31
C PRO A 155 11.86 17.37 -23.65
N HIS A 156 12.22 18.51 -23.06
CA HIS A 156 11.87 19.80 -23.61
C HIS A 156 12.63 20.00 -24.93
N GLU A 157 11.90 20.50 -25.91
CA GLU A 157 12.34 21.09 -27.18
C GLU A 157 12.78 20.10 -28.27
N HIS A 158 11.81 19.63 -29.06
CA HIS A 158 12.10 19.51 -30.49
C HIS A 158 12.11 20.92 -31.08
N VAL A 159 13.34 21.39 -31.26
CA VAL A 159 13.74 22.59 -31.98
C VAL A 159 12.92 22.72 -33.27
N HIS A 160 12.38 23.92 -33.50
CA HIS A 160 11.96 24.34 -34.83
C HIS A 160 13.18 24.30 -35.74
N ASP A 161 13.24 23.32 -36.63
CA ASP A 161 14.13 23.38 -37.79
C ASP A 161 13.57 24.43 -38.76
N ASP A 162 14.04 25.66 -38.57
CA ASP A 162 14.12 26.70 -39.60
C ASP A 162 15.08 26.22 -40.70
N ASP A 163 14.60 25.36 -41.59
CA ASP A 163 15.27 25.10 -42.86
C ASP A 163 14.87 26.19 -43.86
N GLY A 164 15.49 27.35 -43.70
CA GLY A 164 15.75 28.22 -44.83
C GLY A 164 16.91 27.65 -45.66
N ASP A 165 16.62 27.07 -46.82
CA ASP A 165 17.51 27.19 -47.98
C ASP A 165 16.76 27.08 -49.33
N ALA A 166 17.17 27.98 -50.23
CA ALA A 166 16.84 28.18 -51.66
C ALA A 166 15.56 28.92 -52.08
#